data_AF-A0A815KM89-F1
#
_entry.id   AF-A0A815KM89-F1
#
_cell.length_a   1.000
_cell.length_b   1.000
_cell.length_c   1.000
_cell.angle_alpha   90.00
_cell.angle_beta   90.00
_cell.angle_gamma   90.00
#
_symmetry.space_group_name_H-M   'P 1'
#
loop_
_entity.id
_entity.type
_entity.pdbx_description
1 polymer ?
#
loop_
_entity_poly.entity_id
_entity_poly.type
_entity_poly.pdbx_seq_one_letter_code
_entity_poly.pdbx_strand_id
1 'polypeptide(L)'
;MLNQALRLMDVDIIVRMGFFINDLHRDIQQFHSEQFNSHQSGITFTVYRGQCLSKEDFTEMTKTKGGLLSFNNFLSTSTNPDVSFCFAPQAATNPDLVGILFVISVNSTDSTTPFASVSDVSYFHDEDEVLFSMHTVFRIEDIKPIDGNNDLYQVNLTLTNDNDQDLRTLTDRIQQETFPDSTGWHRLGLLLTKMGHFNKAQEVYEVLLHQATDESDKANIYHQLGRIKDSQEEYQEALSYYEKAFAIRQQSLPLNHPDLGASYSNIGVVYDNMGDYLRALSNYEKALAIRQQSLPLNHPDLGSSYNSIGLVYENMGNYLKARSFYERAVQIGQQSLAANHPNLEQWRKNLENIKKKL
;
A
#
# COMPACT_ATOMS: atom_id res chain seq x y z
N MET A 1 -9.82 -1.20 30.44
CA MET A 1 -10.08 0.03 29.64
C MET A 1 -9.72 -0.21 28.18
N LEU A 2 -8.51 -0.73 27.88
CA LEU A 2 -8.10 -1.11 26.52
C LEU A 2 -8.99 -2.17 25.87
N ASN A 3 -9.26 -3.26 26.60
CA ASN A 3 -10.17 -4.33 26.18
C ASN A 3 -11.54 -3.78 25.77
N GLN A 4 -12.19 -3.00 26.64
CA GLN A 4 -13.48 -2.36 26.33
C GLN A 4 -13.38 -1.35 25.16
N ALA A 5 -12.32 -0.55 25.09
CA ALA A 5 -12.11 0.43 24.03
C ALA A 5 -11.94 -0.22 22.65
N LEU A 6 -11.12 -1.26 22.55
CA LEU A 6 -10.89 -1.99 21.29
C LEU A 6 -12.08 -2.88 20.92
N ARG A 7 -12.71 -3.53 21.91
CA ARG A 7 -13.84 -4.43 21.66
C ARG A 7 -15.14 -3.71 21.30
N LEU A 8 -15.38 -2.53 21.89
CA LEU A 8 -16.57 -1.71 21.63
C LEU A 8 -16.31 -0.56 20.65
N MET A 9 -15.07 -0.39 20.18
CA MET A 9 -14.62 0.74 19.35
C MET A 9 -15.05 2.10 19.92
N ASP A 10 -14.86 2.30 21.22
CA ASP A 10 -15.21 3.57 21.87
C ASP A 10 -14.15 4.63 21.53
N VAL A 11 -14.48 5.47 20.55
CA VAL A 11 -13.60 6.50 19.99
C VAL A 11 -13.16 7.50 21.07
N ASP A 12 -14.02 7.85 22.02
CA ASP A 12 -13.67 8.79 23.09
C ASP A 12 -12.63 8.20 24.04
N ILE A 13 -12.72 6.90 24.33
CA ILE A 13 -11.71 6.19 25.13
C ILE A 13 -10.40 6.06 24.35
N ILE A 14 -10.46 5.68 23.07
CA ILE A 14 -9.27 5.54 22.20
C ILE A 14 -8.50 6.87 22.09
N VAL A 15 -9.21 7.98 21.89
CA VAL A 15 -8.62 9.33 21.82
C VAL A 15 -8.04 9.77 23.16
N ARG A 16 -8.75 9.52 24.28
CA ARG A 16 -8.26 9.86 25.63
C ARG A 16 -7.04 9.07 26.05
N MET A 17 -6.87 7.85 25.53
CA MET A 17 -5.71 7.01 25.81
C MET A 17 -4.45 7.45 25.04
N GLY A 18 -4.55 8.42 24.11
CA GLY A 18 -3.38 8.91 23.37
C GLY A 18 -2.74 7.84 22.48
N PHE A 19 -3.55 6.92 21.94
CA PHE A 19 -3.07 5.79 21.15
C PHE A 19 -2.45 6.23 19.82
N PHE A 20 -1.15 6.07 19.69
CA PHE A 20 -0.49 6.02 18.38
C PHE A 20 -0.40 4.55 17.96
N ILE A 21 -1.13 4.19 16.90
CA ILE A 21 -1.21 2.84 16.32
C ILE A 21 0.19 2.23 16.08
N ASN A 22 1.17 3.05 15.68
CA ASN A 22 2.54 2.63 15.46
C ASN A 22 3.26 2.19 16.74
N ASP A 23 2.96 2.82 17.87
CA ASP A 23 3.59 2.47 19.15
C ASP A 23 3.06 1.12 19.64
N LEU A 24 1.75 0.91 19.56
CA LEU A 24 1.15 -0.37 19.96
C LEU A 24 1.62 -1.56 19.12
N HIS A 25 1.79 -1.39 17.80
CA HIS A 25 2.34 -2.45 16.95
C HIS A 25 3.77 -2.82 17.35
N ARG A 26 4.62 -1.80 17.60
CA ARG A 26 6.00 -1.99 18.06
C ARG A 26 6.05 -2.65 19.43
N ASP A 27 5.18 -2.25 20.34
CA ASP A 27 5.13 -2.78 21.71
C ASP A 27 4.64 -4.25 21.71
N ILE A 28 3.62 -4.60 20.92
CA ILE A 28 3.19 -5.99 20.72
C ILE A 28 4.34 -6.83 20.14
N GLN A 29 5.07 -6.29 19.15
CA GLN A 29 6.20 -7.00 18.56
C GLN A 29 7.34 -7.23 19.58
N GLN A 30 7.65 -6.23 20.40
CA GLN A 30 8.63 -6.33 21.46
C GLN A 30 8.21 -7.38 22.50
N PHE A 31 6.99 -7.29 23.03
CA PHE A 31 6.47 -8.26 24.00
C PHE A 31 6.39 -9.67 23.41
N HIS A 32 6.00 -9.82 22.14
CA HIS A 32 6.02 -11.11 21.46
C HIS A 32 7.43 -11.69 21.47
N SER A 33 8.46 -10.91 21.12
CA SER A 33 9.86 -11.39 21.16
C SER A 33 10.33 -11.76 22.57
N GLU A 34 9.93 -11.00 23.60
CA GLU A 34 10.28 -11.28 25.00
C GLU A 34 9.61 -12.56 25.51
N GLN A 35 8.33 -12.74 25.20
CA GLN A 35 7.49 -13.86 25.66
C GLN A 35 7.72 -15.14 24.86
N PHE A 36 7.94 -15.02 23.55
CA PHE A 36 8.04 -16.12 22.60
C PHE A 36 9.42 -16.06 21.90
N ASN A 37 10.48 -16.16 22.69
CA ASN A 37 11.84 -16.29 22.18
C ASN A 37 11.99 -17.60 21.38
N SER A 38 12.77 -17.57 20.30
CA SER A 38 13.02 -18.64 19.31
C SER A 38 13.55 -19.99 19.84
N HIS A 39 13.66 -20.14 21.16
CA HIS A 39 14.16 -21.31 21.87
C HIS A 39 13.10 -22.00 22.74
N GLN A 40 11.87 -21.46 22.86
CA GLN A 40 10.75 -22.14 23.50
C GLN A 40 9.81 -22.74 22.46
N SER A 41 9.96 -24.05 22.26
CA SER A 41 9.19 -24.86 21.33
C SER A 41 7.69 -24.87 21.65
N GLY A 42 6.84 -24.60 20.65
CA GLY A 42 5.56 -25.31 20.51
C GLY A 42 4.43 -24.97 21.48
N ILE A 43 4.29 -23.74 21.94
CA ILE A 43 3.15 -23.39 22.81
C ILE A 43 1.90 -23.27 21.92
N THR A 44 0.98 -24.20 22.12
CA THR A 44 -0.37 -24.13 21.57
C THR A 44 -1.33 -23.74 22.68
N PHE A 45 -2.12 -22.70 22.44
CA PHE A 45 -3.11 -22.23 23.39
C PHE A 45 -4.35 -21.71 22.66
N THR A 46 -5.43 -21.53 23.41
CA THR A 46 -6.70 -21.05 22.88
C THR A 46 -7.03 -19.71 23.51
N VAL A 47 -7.48 -18.78 22.68
CA VAL A 47 -8.01 -17.49 23.13
C VAL A 47 -9.41 -17.28 22.58
N TYR A 48 -10.17 -16.44 23.25
CA TYR A 48 -11.58 -16.22 23.01
C TYR A 48 -11.86 -14.76 22.70
N ARG A 49 -12.84 -14.52 21.83
CA ARG A 49 -13.37 -13.19 21.52
C ARG A 49 -14.87 -13.30 21.29
N GLY A 50 -15.67 -12.69 22.17
CA GLY A 50 -17.10 -12.54 21.92
C GLY A 50 -17.42 -11.22 21.22
N GLN A 51 -18.24 -11.21 20.17
CA GLN A 51 -18.73 -9.98 19.53
C GLN A 51 -20.06 -10.24 18.80
N CYS A 52 -20.74 -9.17 18.39
CA CYS A 52 -21.85 -9.28 17.44
C CYS A 52 -21.37 -9.13 16.00
N LEU A 53 -22.05 -9.80 15.08
CA LEU A 53 -21.96 -9.56 13.64
C LEU A 53 -23.36 -9.24 13.11
N SER A 54 -23.43 -8.50 12.00
CA SER A 54 -24.70 -8.38 11.27
C SER A 54 -25.09 -9.74 10.69
N LYS A 55 -26.40 -9.97 10.49
CA LYS A 55 -26.88 -11.17 9.81
C LYS A 55 -26.28 -11.32 8.41
N GLU A 56 -26.01 -10.22 7.72
CA GLU A 56 -25.38 -10.21 6.40
C GLU A 56 -23.92 -10.72 6.48
N ASP A 57 -23.11 -10.11 7.35
CA ASP A 57 -21.70 -10.52 7.57
C ASP A 57 -21.61 -11.97 8.05
N PHE A 58 -22.52 -12.38 8.94
CA PHE A 58 -22.59 -13.77 9.39
C PHE A 58 -22.93 -14.72 8.24
N THR A 59 -23.89 -14.35 7.39
CA THR A 59 -24.26 -15.14 6.21
C THR A 59 -23.10 -15.24 5.23
N GLU A 60 -22.32 -14.18 5.04
CA GLU A 60 -21.12 -14.22 4.22
C GLU A 60 -20.03 -15.10 4.83
N MET A 61 -19.75 -14.95 6.13
CA MET A 61 -18.78 -15.77 6.87
C MET A 61 -19.12 -17.27 6.81
N THR A 62 -20.40 -17.63 6.88
CA THR A 62 -20.82 -19.04 6.75
C THR A 62 -20.61 -19.61 5.35
N LYS A 63 -20.68 -18.78 4.30
CA LYS A 63 -20.37 -19.19 2.93
C LYS A 63 -18.87 -19.35 2.70
N THR A 64 -18.04 -18.63 3.48
CA THR A 64 -16.58 -18.65 3.38
C THR A 64 -15.92 -19.61 4.36
N LYS A 65 -16.64 -20.63 4.86
CA LYS A 65 -16.06 -21.70 5.69
C LYS A 65 -14.84 -22.33 5.00
N GLY A 66 -13.73 -22.47 5.73
CA GLY A 66 -12.42 -22.88 5.20
C GLY A 66 -11.58 -21.73 4.63
N GLY A 67 -12.19 -20.57 4.41
CA GLY A 67 -11.54 -19.35 3.94
C GLY A 67 -10.82 -18.57 5.04
N LEU A 68 -10.38 -17.37 4.67
CA LEU A 68 -9.60 -16.47 5.51
C LEU A 68 -10.47 -15.35 6.10
N LEU A 69 -10.22 -15.00 7.35
CA LEU A 69 -10.83 -13.90 8.08
C LEU A 69 -9.74 -13.02 8.66
N SER A 70 -9.82 -11.70 8.46
CA SER A 70 -9.00 -10.74 9.18
C SER A 70 -9.89 -9.75 9.93
N PHE A 71 -9.38 -9.25 11.04
CA PHE A 71 -10.03 -8.17 11.78
C PHE A 71 -9.45 -6.83 11.33
N ASN A 72 -10.32 -5.84 11.13
CA ASN A 72 -9.94 -4.52 10.62
C ASN A 72 -9.13 -3.68 11.63
N ASN A 73 -9.00 -4.13 12.88
CA ASN A 73 -8.31 -3.45 13.99
C ASN A 73 -7.52 -4.47 14.82
N PHE A 74 -6.74 -3.97 15.81
CA PHE A 74 -6.13 -4.82 16.83
C PHE A 74 -7.17 -5.74 17.47
N LEU A 75 -6.84 -7.02 17.55
CA LEU A 75 -7.74 -8.01 18.10
C LEU A 75 -7.38 -8.24 19.58
N SER A 76 -8.28 -7.82 20.48
CA SER A 76 -8.19 -8.09 21.91
C SER A 76 -8.95 -9.36 22.28
N THR A 77 -8.24 -10.35 22.81
CA THR A 77 -8.75 -11.66 23.20
C THR A 77 -8.44 -11.95 24.67
N SER A 78 -9.05 -12.98 25.22
CA SER A 78 -8.74 -13.48 26.56
C SER A 78 -8.54 -14.98 26.52
N THR A 79 -7.65 -15.54 27.34
CA THR A 79 -7.56 -16.99 27.54
C THR A 79 -8.76 -17.53 28.35
N ASN A 80 -9.50 -16.66 29.02
CA ASN A 80 -10.70 -16.98 29.76
C ASN A 80 -11.96 -16.84 28.88
N PRO A 81 -12.71 -17.94 28.62
CA PRO A 81 -13.92 -17.89 27.81
C PRO A 81 -15.02 -17.04 28.43
N ASP A 82 -15.17 -17.03 29.76
CA ASP A 82 -16.25 -16.31 30.45
C ASP A 82 -16.12 -14.79 30.27
N VAL A 83 -14.88 -14.27 30.34
CA VAL A 83 -14.57 -12.86 30.07
C VAL A 83 -15.01 -12.48 28.67
N SER A 84 -14.73 -13.33 27.69
CA SER A 84 -15.05 -13.07 26.29
C SER A 84 -16.54 -13.25 25.98
N PHE A 85 -17.20 -14.18 26.65
CA PHE A 85 -18.62 -14.47 26.48
C PHE A 85 -19.51 -13.25 26.82
N CYS A 86 -19.11 -12.44 27.80
CA CYS A 86 -19.79 -11.18 28.15
C CYS A 86 -19.94 -10.20 26.97
N PHE A 87 -19.09 -10.33 25.94
CA PHE A 87 -19.09 -9.47 24.76
C PHE A 87 -19.79 -10.09 23.54
N ALA A 88 -20.33 -11.30 23.65
CA ALA A 88 -21.18 -11.92 22.65
C ALA A 88 -22.66 -11.84 23.08
N PRO A 89 -23.27 -10.64 23.20
CA PRO A 89 -24.64 -10.56 23.68
C PRO A 89 -25.61 -11.26 22.73
N GLN A 90 -26.71 -11.73 23.31
CA GLN A 90 -27.78 -12.42 22.61
C GLN A 90 -28.54 -11.42 21.72
N ALA A 91 -29.05 -11.86 20.56
CA ALA A 91 -29.83 -11.04 19.60
C ALA A 91 -31.12 -10.40 20.18
N ALA A 92 -31.46 -10.67 21.45
CA ALA A 92 -32.60 -10.10 22.15
C ALA A 92 -32.60 -8.55 22.20
N THR A 93 -31.45 -7.90 22.08
CA THR A 93 -31.32 -6.43 22.07
C THR A 93 -31.38 -5.81 20.66
N ASN A 94 -31.00 -6.56 19.63
CA ASN A 94 -31.09 -6.14 18.23
C ASN A 94 -31.30 -7.37 17.32
N PRO A 95 -32.47 -7.51 16.67
CA PRO A 95 -32.80 -8.68 15.87
C PRO A 95 -31.97 -8.80 14.59
N ASP A 96 -31.22 -7.77 14.18
CA ASP A 96 -30.36 -7.81 12.99
C ASP A 96 -28.93 -8.29 13.28
N LEU A 97 -28.63 -8.57 14.56
CA LEU A 97 -27.32 -9.05 15.00
C LEU A 97 -27.36 -10.52 15.39
N VAL A 98 -26.22 -11.18 15.22
CA VAL A 98 -25.94 -12.54 15.66
C VAL A 98 -24.79 -12.48 16.64
N GLY A 99 -24.94 -13.12 17.80
CA GLY A 99 -23.86 -13.24 18.78
C GLY A 99 -22.85 -14.28 18.32
N ILE A 100 -21.56 -13.94 18.39
CA ILE A 100 -20.46 -14.82 17.98
C ILE A 100 -19.46 -14.94 19.12
N LEU A 101 -19.12 -16.16 19.48
CA LEU A 101 -17.94 -16.48 20.28
C LEU A 101 -16.88 -17.09 19.35
N PHE A 102 -15.86 -16.31 19.03
CA PHE A 102 -14.67 -16.82 18.36
C PHE A 102 -13.82 -17.61 19.35
N VAL A 103 -13.44 -18.82 18.95
CA VAL A 103 -12.53 -19.72 19.65
C VAL A 103 -11.31 -19.88 18.77
N ILE A 104 -10.21 -19.24 19.16
CA ILE A 104 -9.04 -19.06 18.30
C ILE A 104 -7.92 -19.96 18.82
N SER A 105 -7.53 -20.92 18.00
CA SER A 105 -6.36 -21.76 18.22
C SER A 105 -5.10 -21.06 17.73
N VAL A 106 -4.15 -20.85 18.63
CA VAL A 106 -2.89 -20.16 18.40
C VAL A 106 -1.75 -21.16 18.51
N ASN A 107 -0.90 -21.22 17.49
CA ASN A 107 0.35 -21.96 17.52
C ASN A 107 1.52 -20.97 17.37
N SER A 108 2.34 -20.84 18.42
CA SER A 108 3.43 -19.87 18.45
C SER A 108 4.63 -20.25 17.57
N THR A 109 4.66 -21.46 17.01
CA THR A 109 5.85 -21.99 16.31
C THR A 109 5.94 -21.53 14.84
N ASP A 110 4.80 -21.25 14.20
CA ASP A 110 4.72 -21.09 12.75
C ASP A 110 4.18 -19.72 12.30
N SER A 111 3.67 -18.89 13.22
CA SER A 111 3.10 -17.59 12.89
C SER A 111 4.16 -16.49 12.91
N THR A 112 4.32 -15.75 11.82
CA THR A 112 5.07 -14.49 11.80
C THR A 112 4.27 -13.32 12.35
N THR A 113 2.97 -13.50 12.57
CA THR A 113 2.11 -12.43 13.06
C THR A 113 2.34 -12.22 14.54
N PRO A 114 2.77 -11.00 14.96
CA PRO A 114 3.00 -10.72 16.37
C PRO A 114 1.70 -10.70 17.18
N PHE A 115 1.75 -11.34 18.34
CA PHE A 115 0.75 -11.27 19.40
C PHE A 115 1.44 -11.26 20.76
N ALA A 116 0.80 -10.71 21.78
CA ALA A 116 1.41 -10.65 23.11
C ALA A 116 0.35 -10.80 24.19
N SER A 117 0.69 -11.54 25.24
CA SER A 117 -0.01 -11.40 26.50
C SER A 117 0.29 -10.01 27.05
N VAL A 118 -0.75 -9.29 27.47
CA VAL A 118 -0.61 -7.99 28.13
C VAL A 118 -1.12 -8.05 29.57
N SER A 119 -1.30 -9.25 30.14
CA SER A 119 -1.76 -9.46 31.52
C SER A 119 -0.99 -8.62 32.55
N ASP A 120 0.33 -8.48 32.36
CA ASP A 120 1.23 -7.82 33.31
C ASP A 120 1.15 -6.29 33.26
N VAL A 121 0.70 -5.74 32.12
CA VAL A 121 0.60 -4.29 31.88
C VAL A 121 -0.85 -3.82 31.76
N SER A 122 -1.81 -4.75 31.68
CA SER A 122 -3.23 -4.46 31.61
C SER A 122 -3.72 -3.93 32.95
N TYR A 123 -4.64 -2.97 32.90
CA TYR A 123 -5.30 -2.43 34.08
C TYR A 123 -6.21 -3.47 34.77
N PHE A 124 -6.70 -4.45 34.00
CA PHE A 124 -7.54 -5.53 34.50
C PHE A 124 -6.76 -6.85 34.43
N HIS A 125 -5.97 -7.13 35.47
CA HIS A 125 -5.11 -8.30 35.54
C HIS A 125 -5.88 -9.64 35.46
N ASP A 126 -7.15 -9.67 35.88
CA ASP A 126 -7.99 -10.87 35.87
C ASP A 126 -8.57 -11.22 34.48
N GLU A 127 -8.35 -10.39 33.45
CA GLU A 127 -8.87 -10.62 32.10
C GLU A 127 -7.95 -11.49 31.23
N ASP A 128 -6.72 -11.79 31.66
CA ASP A 128 -5.73 -12.59 30.92
C ASP A 128 -5.66 -12.22 29.42
N GLU A 129 -5.48 -10.93 29.15
CA GLU A 129 -5.65 -10.36 27.82
C GLU A 129 -4.48 -10.70 26.88
N VAL A 130 -4.82 -11.14 25.67
CA VAL A 130 -3.87 -11.37 24.57
C VAL A 130 -4.25 -10.48 23.39
N LEU A 131 -3.31 -9.64 22.95
CA LEU A 131 -3.48 -8.74 21.82
C LEU A 131 -2.80 -9.29 20.57
N PHE A 132 -3.47 -9.21 19.43
CA PHE A 132 -2.89 -9.47 18.13
C PHE A 132 -2.71 -8.17 17.36
N SER A 133 -1.63 -8.11 16.58
CA SER A 133 -1.37 -6.99 15.69
C SER A 133 -2.43 -6.86 14.59
N MET A 134 -2.56 -5.67 14.01
CA MET A 134 -3.45 -5.46 12.87
C MET A 134 -3.06 -6.35 11.68
N HIS A 135 -4.05 -6.70 10.85
CA HIS A 135 -3.87 -7.58 9.68
C HIS A 135 -3.52 -9.02 10.03
N THR A 136 -3.73 -9.45 11.28
CA THR A 136 -3.72 -10.86 11.62
C THR A 136 -4.81 -11.58 10.85
N VAL A 137 -4.42 -12.65 10.16
CA VAL A 137 -5.32 -13.50 9.37
C VAL A 137 -5.56 -14.81 10.10
N PHE A 138 -6.81 -15.26 10.07
CA PHE A 138 -7.28 -16.49 10.68
C PHE A 138 -7.98 -17.35 9.63
N ARG A 139 -7.85 -18.67 9.73
CA ARG A 139 -8.67 -19.60 8.96
C ARG A 139 -9.96 -19.89 9.71
N ILE A 140 -11.09 -19.83 9.00
CA ILE A 140 -12.39 -20.23 9.53
C ILE A 140 -12.51 -21.75 9.44
N GLU A 141 -12.45 -22.45 10.58
CA GLU A 141 -12.50 -23.91 10.63
C GLU A 141 -13.95 -24.41 10.64
N ASP A 142 -14.69 -24.07 11.70
CA ASP A 142 -15.99 -24.62 12.02
C ASP A 142 -16.89 -23.55 12.61
N ILE A 143 -18.17 -23.58 12.24
CA ILE A 143 -19.20 -22.69 12.79
C ILE A 143 -20.30 -23.59 13.34
N LYS A 144 -20.61 -23.44 14.63
CA LYS A 144 -21.57 -24.30 15.35
C LYS A 144 -22.49 -23.43 16.21
N PRO A 145 -23.79 -23.72 16.30
CA PRO A 145 -24.66 -23.07 17.27
C PRO A 145 -24.21 -23.45 18.69
N ILE A 146 -24.32 -22.52 19.64
CA ILE A 146 -24.11 -22.82 21.05
C ILE A 146 -25.42 -23.38 21.63
N ASP A 147 -25.35 -24.57 22.23
CA ASP A 147 -26.53 -25.29 22.72
C ASP A 147 -27.39 -24.40 23.64
N GLY A 148 -28.68 -24.28 23.31
CA GLY A 148 -29.65 -23.51 24.07
C GLY A 148 -29.89 -22.07 23.62
N ASN A 149 -29.24 -21.59 22.54
CA ASN A 149 -29.49 -20.25 21.99
C ASN A 149 -29.42 -20.24 20.45
N ASN A 150 -30.54 -19.93 19.78
CA ASN A 150 -30.63 -19.93 18.31
C ASN A 150 -29.87 -18.77 17.64
N ASP A 151 -29.49 -17.74 18.39
CA ASP A 151 -28.84 -16.54 17.85
C ASP A 151 -27.38 -16.37 18.34
N LEU A 152 -26.79 -17.45 18.85
CA LEU A 152 -25.42 -17.47 19.37
C LEU A 152 -24.62 -18.61 18.74
N TYR A 153 -23.49 -18.28 18.13
CA TYR A 153 -22.67 -19.25 17.42
C TYR A 153 -21.23 -19.22 17.93
N GLN A 154 -20.65 -20.41 18.03
CA GLN A 154 -19.23 -20.60 18.20
C GLN A 154 -18.58 -20.67 16.81
N VAL A 155 -17.54 -19.88 16.60
CA VAL A 155 -16.73 -19.88 15.38
C VAL A 155 -15.31 -20.25 15.75
N ASN A 156 -14.88 -21.44 15.32
CA ASN A 156 -13.52 -21.90 15.52
C ASN A 156 -12.61 -21.29 14.46
N LEU A 157 -11.56 -20.64 14.91
CA LEU A 157 -10.54 -20.02 14.09
C LEU A 157 -9.17 -20.63 14.38
N THR A 158 -8.32 -20.73 13.37
CA THR A 158 -6.91 -21.05 13.54
C THR A 158 -6.07 -19.88 13.07
N LEU A 159 -5.10 -19.43 13.87
CA LEU A 159 -4.12 -18.43 13.41
C LEU A 159 -3.35 -18.99 12.22
N THR A 160 -3.37 -18.28 11.09
CA THR A 160 -2.65 -18.73 9.88
C THR A 160 -1.15 -18.59 10.05
N ASN A 161 -0.39 -19.42 9.35
CA ASN A 161 1.06 -19.34 9.26
C ASN A 161 1.53 -18.93 7.86
N ASP A 162 2.82 -18.67 7.70
CA ASP A 162 3.41 -18.30 6.41
C ASP A 162 3.31 -19.39 5.34
N ASN A 163 3.00 -20.63 5.72
CA ASN A 163 2.84 -21.78 4.83
C ASN A 163 1.40 -21.97 4.35
N ASP A 164 0.50 -21.08 4.72
CA ASP A 164 -0.90 -21.11 4.33
C ASP A 164 -1.08 -20.89 2.81
N GLN A 165 -1.62 -21.90 2.11
CA GLN A 165 -1.70 -21.91 0.65
C GLN A 165 -2.64 -20.81 0.10
N ASP A 166 -3.75 -20.54 0.77
CA ASP A 166 -4.71 -19.54 0.33
C ASP A 166 -4.17 -18.14 0.59
N LEU A 167 -3.50 -17.93 1.73
CA LEU A 167 -2.84 -16.67 2.04
C LEU A 167 -1.72 -16.36 1.05
N ARG A 168 -0.92 -17.37 0.66
CA ARG A 168 0.08 -17.25 -0.40
C ARG A 168 -0.55 -16.89 -1.74
N THR A 169 -1.62 -17.60 -2.12
CA THR A 169 -2.33 -17.33 -3.38
C THR A 169 -2.90 -15.92 -3.43
N LEU A 170 -3.48 -15.44 -2.32
CA LEU A 170 -3.98 -14.07 -2.20
C LEU A 170 -2.84 -13.05 -2.31
N THR A 171 -1.75 -13.29 -1.59
CA THR A 171 -0.56 -12.43 -1.62
C THR A 171 0.03 -12.34 -3.02
N ASP A 172 0.14 -13.47 -3.73
CA ASP A 172 0.64 -13.54 -5.09
C ASP A 172 -0.27 -12.78 -6.08
N ARG A 173 -1.59 -12.88 -5.93
CA ARG A 173 -2.54 -12.12 -6.75
C ARG A 173 -2.42 -10.61 -6.53
N ILE A 174 -2.42 -10.18 -5.27
CA ILE A 174 -2.25 -8.75 -4.92
C ILE A 174 -0.93 -8.24 -5.48
N GLN A 175 0.14 -9.05 -5.38
CA GLN A 175 1.43 -8.72 -5.94
C GLN A 175 1.40 -8.58 -7.47
N GLN A 176 0.73 -9.49 -8.18
CA GLN A 176 0.56 -9.43 -9.65
C GLN A 176 -0.26 -8.22 -10.08
N GLU A 177 -1.36 -7.92 -9.39
CA GLU A 177 -2.21 -6.76 -9.69
C GLU A 177 -1.49 -5.44 -9.46
N THR A 178 -0.66 -5.36 -8.41
CA THR A 178 0.01 -4.10 -8.05
C THR A 178 1.22 -3.81 -8.95
N PHE A 179 1.94 -4.84 -9.39
CA PHE A 179 3.12 -4.69 -10.26
C PHE A 179 3.28 -5.88 -11.24
N PRO A 180 2.52 -5.90 -12.34
CA PRO A 180 2.47 -7.06 -13.24
C PRO A 180 3.81 -7.36 -13.90
N ASP A 181 4.62 -6.33 -14.17
CA ASP A 181 5.85 -6.45 -14.97
C ASP A 181 7.15 -6.44 -14.14
N SER A 182 7.07 -6.57 -12.81
CA SER A 182 8.27 -6.60 -11.96
C SER A 182 8.28 -7.78 -10.99
N THR A 183 9.43 -8.44 -10.84
CA THR A 183 9.63 -9.57 -9.93
C THR A 183 10.85 -9.36 -9.03
N GLY A 184 10.91 -10.10 -7.92
CA GLY A 184 12.07 -10.14 -7.03
C GLY A 184 12.51 -8.77 -6.50
N TRP A 185 13.82 -8.51 -6.56
CA TRP A 185 14.45 -7.30 -6.01
C TRP A 185 14.00 -6.00 -6.69
N HIS A 186 13.63 -6.01 -7.98
CA HIS A 186 13.10 -4.81 -8.64
C HIS A 186 11.77 -4.37 -8.01
N ARG A 187 10.90 -5.33 -7.69
CA ARG A 187 9.63 -5.06 -7.01
C ARG A 187 9.87 -4.51 -5.61
N LEU A 188 10.83 -5.07 -4.87
CA LEU A 188 11.21 -4.58 -3.55
C LEU A 188 11.71 -3.12 -3.61
N GLY A 189 12.62 -2.81 -4.55
CA GLY A 189 13.11 -1.44 -4.75
C GLY A 189 11.98 -0.45 -5.09
N LEU A 190 11.03 -0.86 -5.95
CA LEU A 190 9.87 -0.05 -6.32
C LEU A 190 8.95 0.22 -5.11
N LEU A 191 8.68 -0.81 -4.31
CA LEU A 191 7.87 -0.71 -3.10
C LEU A 191 8.52 0.22 -2.07
N LEU A 192 9.81 0.04 -1.80
CA LEU A 192 10.57 0.90 -0.89
C LEU A 192 10.55 2.36 -1.35
N THR A 193 10.70 2.60 -2.66
CA THR A 193 10.61 3.95 -3.23
C THR A 193 9.22 4.56 -3.02
N LYS A 194 8.14 3.80 -3.28
CA LYS A 194 6.76 4.29 -3.06
C LYS A 194 6.45 4.56 -1.58
N MET A 195 7.03 3.79 -0.67
CA MET A 195 6.89 3.99 0.78
C MET A 195 7.79 5.12 1.32
N GLY A 196 8.60 5.76 0.48
CA GLY A 196 9.54 6.82 0.91
C GLY A 196 10.79 6.30 1.63
N HIS A 197 11.02 4.97 1.63
CA HIS A 197 12.24 4.37 2.17
C HIS A 197 13.40 4.45 1.16
N PHE A 198 13.76 5.67 0.76
CA PHE A 198 14.71 5.94 -0.32
C PHE A 198 16.09 5.32 -0.10
N ASN A 199 16.64 5.37 1.12
CA ASN A 199 17.96 4.77 1.42
C ASN A 199 17.97 3.25 1.19
N LYS A 200 16.94 2.54 1.67
CA LYS A 200 16.81 1.09 1.46
C LYS A 200 16.56 0.76 -0.01
N ALA A 201 15.75 1.58 -0.69
CA ALA A 201 15.51 1.41 -2.13
C ALA A 201 16.82 1.57 -2.92
N GLN A 202 17.64 2.57 -2.56
CA GLN A 202 18.94 2.80 -3.15
C GLN A 202 19.87 1.60 -2.96
N GLU A 203 20.01 1.08 -1.73
CA GLU A 203 20.81 -0.12 -1.44
C GLU A 203 20.40 -1.31 -2.33
N VAL A 204 19.10 -1.54 -2.49
CA VAL A 204 18.57 -2.60 -3.37
C VAL A 204 18.99 -2.38 -4.83
N TYR A 205 18.84 -1.16 -5.34
CA TYR A 205 19.20 -0.86 -6.72
C TYR A 205 20.72 -0.84 -6.97
N GLU A 206 21.53 -0.51 -5.97
CA GLU A 206 22.99 -0.62 -6.05
C GLU A 206 23.43 -2.09 -6.12
N VAL A 207 22.84 -2.97 -5.30
CA VAL A 207 23.08 -4.43 -5.39
C VAL A 207 22.67 -4.96 -6.76
N LEU A 208 21.48 -4.58 -7.24
CA LEU A 208 21.01 -4.96 -8.57
C LEU A 208 21.97 -4.47 -9.66
N LEU A 209 22.46 -3.23 -9.56
CA LEU A 209 23.39 -2.66 -10.54
C LEU A 209 24.71 -3.45 -10.60
N HIS A 210 25.21 -3.90 -9.47
CA HIS A 210 26.41 -4.73 -9.39
C HIS A 210 26.21 -6.13 -10.01
N GLN A 211 24.99 -6.67 -9.94
CA GLN A 211 24.65 -7.99 -10.48
C GLN A 211 24.20 -7.95 -11.95
N ALA A 212 23.77 -6.79 -12.44
CA ALA A 212 23.23 -6.63 -13.78
C ALA A 212 24.29 -6.91 -14.85
N THR A 213 24.04 -7.95 -15.65
CA THR A 213 24.88 -8.33 -16.79
C THR A 213 24.39 -7.70 -18.10
N ASP A 214 23.10 -7.40 -18.19
CA ASP A 214 22.47 -6.80 -19.36
C ASP A 214 22.44 -5.27 -19.28
N GLU A 215 22.70 -4.61 -20.41
CA GLU A 215 22.71 -3.15 -20.50
C GLU A 215 21.30 -2.57 -20.39
N SER A 216 20.28 -3.25 -20.92
CA SER A 216 18.90 -2.76 -20.77
C SER A 216 18.47 -2.76 -19.30
N ASP A 217 18.87 -3.78 -18.54
CA ASP A 217 18.62 -3.84 -17.11
C ASP A 217 19.36 -2.74 -16.34
N LYS A 218 20.65 -2.52 -16.62
CA LYS A 218 21.42 -1.38 -16.06
C LYS A 218 20.75 -0.04 -16.34
N ALA A 219 20.23 0.17 -17.55
CA ALA A 219 19.52 1.40 -17.89
C ALA A 219 18.26 1.59 -17.03
N ASN A 220 17.53 0.52 -16.77
CA ASN A 220 16.35 0.56 -15.91
C ASN A 220 16.74 0.82 -14.44
N ILE A 221 17.81 0.20 -13.94
CA ILE A 221 18.30 0.42 -12.58
C ILE A 221 18.78 1.86 -12.41
N TYR A 222 19.56 2.40 -13.35
CA TYR A 222 19.96 3.81 -13.33
C TYR A 222 18.75 4.74 -13.38
N HIS A 223 17.73 4.41 -14.17
CA HIS A 223 16.50 5.19 -14.19
C HIS A 223 15.82 5.21 -12.81
N GLN A 224 15.76 4.08 -12.09
CA GLN A 224 15.18 4.06 -10.74
C GLN A 224 16.02 4.82 -9.72
N LEU A 225 17.35 4.70 -9.77
CA LEU A 225 18.26 5.50 -8.92
C LEU A 225 18.09 7.01 -9.17
N GLY A 226 17.93 7.41 -10.44
CA GLY A 226 17.63 8.80 -10.80
C GLY A 226 16.32 9.30 -10.19
N ARG A 227 15.27 8.46 -10.20
CA ARG A 227 13.97 8.78 -9.57
C ARG A 227 14.07 8.92 -8.06
N ILE A 228 14.84 8.05 -7.40
CA ILE A 228 15.08 8.12 -5.97
C ILE A 228 15.78 9.44 -5.62
N LYS A 229 16.85 9.80 -6.35
CA LYS A 229 17.59 11.03 -6.13
C LYS A 229 16.77 12.29 -6.40
N ASP A 230 15.94 12.29 -7.45
CA ASP A 230 15.01 13.39 -7.73
C ASP A 230 14.00 13.56 -6.57
N SER A 231 13.50 12.45 -6.03
CA SER A 231 12.58 12.47 -4.87
C SER A 231 13.24 12.94 -3.57
N GLN A 232 14.57 12.84 -3.47
CA GLN A 232 15.39 13.37 -2.37
C GLN A 232 15.85 14.83 -2.61
N GLU A 233 15.40 15.46 -3.71
CA GLU A 233 15.84 16.79 -4.15
C GLU A 233 17.34 16.88 -4.48
N GLU A 234 18.00 15.73 -4.69
CA GLU A 234 19.40 15.60 -5.08
C GLU A 234 19.54 15.69 -6.61
N TYR A 235 19.12 16.83 -7.18
CA TYR A 235 18.90 16.98 -8.62
C TYR A 235 20.15 16.71 -9.50
N GLN A 236 21.36 17.03 -9.04
CA GLN A 236 22.58 16.78 -9.81
C GLN A 236 22.89 15.27 -9.91
N GLU A 237 22.65 14.52 -8.83
CA GLU A 237 22.81 13.06 -8.85
C GLU A 237 21.71 12.41 -9.69
N ALA A 238 20.48 12.92 -9.59
CA ALA A 238 19.37 12.49 -10.43
C ALA A 238 19.69 12.64 -11.92
N LEU A 239 20.21 13.80 -12.34
CA LEU A 239 20.65 14.03 -13.71
C LEU A 239 21.74 13.03 -14.13
N SER A 240 22.77 12.84 -13.31
CA SER A 240 23.85 11.89 -13.59
C SER A 240 23.33 10.48 -13.85
N TYR A 241 22.38 10.01 -13.05
CA TYR A 241 21.76 8.69 -13.24
C TYR A 241 20.85 8.64 -14.47
N TYR A 242 20.02 9.65 -14.70
CA TYR A 242 19.18 9.70 -15.90
C TYR A 242 20.00 9.80 -17.19
N GLU A 243 21.12 10.51 -17.19
CA GLU A 243 22.04 10.60 -18.32
C GLU A 243 22.72 9.26 -18.60
N LYS A 244 23.13 8.51 -17.57
CA LYS A 244 23.66 7.14 -17.73
C LYS A 244 22.61 6.21 -18.34
N ALA A 245 21.37 6.23 -17.82
CA ALA A 245 20.28 5.44 -18.36
C ALA A 245 19.97 5.82 -19.83
N PHE A 246 19.95 7.12 -20.12
CA PHE A 246 19.72 7.65 -21.46
C PHE A 246 20.82 7.22 -22.44
N ALA A 247 22.09 7.31 -22.05
CA ALA A 247 23.22 6.93 -22.89
C ALA A 247 23.15 5.45 -23.32
N ILE A 248 22.78 4.56 -22.39
CA ILE A 248 22.60 3.13 -22.71
C ILE A 248 21.43 2.95 -23.68
N ARG A 249 20.26 3.52 -23.36
CA ARG A 249 19.06 3.44 -24.23
C ARG A 249 19.31 4.01 -25.62
N GLN A 250 20.08 5.09 -25.72
CA GLN A 250 20.41 5.72 -27.00
C GLN A 250 21.29 4.82 -27.88
N GLN A 251 22.16 4.01 -27.27
CA GLN A 251 23.00 3.05 -28.00
C GLN A 251 22.24 1.80 -28.42
N SER A 252 21.24 1.36 -27.64
CA SER A 252 20.54 0.10 -27.85
C SER A 252 19.21 0.22 -28.60
N LEU A 253 18.57 1.41 -28.60
CA LEU A 253 17.21 1.60 -29.13
C LEU A 253 17.19 2.45 -30.41
N PRO A 254 16.19 2.25 -31.29
CA PRO A 254 15.93 3.15 -32.40
C PRO A 254 15.70 4.60 -31.95
N LEU A 255 16.06 5.57 -32.78
CA LEU A 255 15.96 7.01 -32.44
C LEU A 255 14.55 7.50 -32.09
N ASN A 256 13.51 6.81 -32.56
CA ASN A 256 12.11 7.11 -32.28
C ASN A 256 11.52 6.22 -31.17
N HIS A 257 12.34 5.45 -30.43
CA HIS A 257 11.83 4.56 -29.40
C HIS A 257 11.19 5.36 -28.24
N PRO A 258 9.98 4.98 -27.75
CA PRO A 258 9.28 5.68 -26.68
C PRO A 258 10.12 5.92 -25.40
N ASP A 259 10.97 4.97 -25.03
CA ASP A 259 11.86 5.08 -23.85
C ASP A 259 12.89 6.22 -23.93
N LEU A 260 13.28 6.63 -25.14
CA LEU A 260 14.11 7.83 -25.32
C LEU A 260 13.30 9.09 -25.01
N GLY A 261 12.02 9.12 -25.42
CA GLY A 261 11.09 10.19 -25.05
C GLY A 261 10.80 10.25 -23.55
N ALA A 262 10.68 9.09 -22.90
CA ALA A 262 10.56 9.00 -21.44
C ALA A 262 11.81 9.55 -20.75
N SER A 263 13.00 9.14 -21.18
CA SER A 263 14.27 9.63 -20.64
C SER A 263 14.41 11.14 -20.75
N TYR A 264 14.13 11.73 -21.91
CA TYR A 264 14.11 13.18 -22.08
C TYR A 264 13.09 13.87 -21.17
N SER A 265 11.89 13.29 -21.00
CA SER A 265 10.89 13.85 -20.09
C SER A 265 11.38 13.89 -18.65
N ASN A 266 12.05 12.84 -18.17
CA ASN A 266 12.55 12.77 -16.80
C ASN A 266 13.68 13.79 -16.57
N ILE A 267 14.60 13.94 -17.51
CA ILE A 267 15.63 14.99 -17.46
C ILE A 267 14.98 16.39 -17.48
N GLY A 268 13.92 16.57 -18.27
CA GLY A 268 13.12 17.79 -18.31
C GLY A 268 12.49 18.13 -16.95
N VAL A 269 11.94 17.13 -16.25
CA VAL A 269 11.38 17.28 -14.88
C VAL A 269 12.45 17.78 -13.92
N VAL A 270 13.64 17.18 -13.93
CA VAL A 270 14.71 17.59 -13.00
C VAL A 270 15.12 19.05 -13.27
N TYR A 271 15.24 19.46 -14.53
CA TYR A 271 15.53 20.86 -14.85
C TYR A 271 14.40 21.83 -14.45
N ASP A 272 13.14 21.43 -14.59
CA ASP A 272 11.99 22.24 -14.15
C ASP A 272 12.00 22.40 -12.63
N ASN A 273 12.26 21.33 -11.88
CA ASN A 273 12.41 21.35 -10.42
C ASN A 273 13.56 22.26 -9.97
N MET A 274 14.65 22.32 -10.74
CA MET A 274 15.77 23.24 -10.51
C MET A 274 15.48 24.69 -10.92
N GLY A 275 14.35 24.98 -11.56
CA GLY A 275 14.01 26.29 -12.11
C GLY A 275 14.72 26.63 -13.43
N ASP A 276 15.41 25.68 -14.07
CA ASP A 276 16.01 25.87 -15.39
C ASP A 276 15.01 25.56 -16.50
N TYR A 277 14.07 26.49 -16.66
CA TYR A 277 12.95 26.34 -17.58
C TYR A 277 13.37 26.20 -19.05
N LEU A 278 14.51 26.79 -19.45
CA LEU A 278 14.99 26.68 -20.83
C LEU A 278 15.49 25.27 -21.14
N ARG A 279 16.28 24.67 -20.24
CA ARG A 279 16.71 23.27 -20.39
C ARG A 279 15.54 22.30 -20.22
N ALA A 280 14.59 22.59 -19.33
CA ALA A 280 13.37 21.80 -19.19
C ALA A 280 12.57 21.76 -20.50
N LEU A 281 12.27 22.93 -21.08
CA LEU A 281 11.57 23.04 -22.37
C LEU A 281 12.26 22.27 -23.48
N SER A 282 13.58 22.43 -23.64
CA SER A 282 14.33 21.73 -24.70
C SER A 282 14.21 20.21 -24.58
N ASN A 283 14.24 19.67 -23.36
CA ASN A 283 14.09 18.23 -23.13
C ASN A 283 12.64 17.77 -23.35
N TYR A 284 11.64 18.52 -22.87
CA TYR A 284 10.24 18.19 -23.12
C TYR A 284 9.85 18.25 -24.60
N GLU A 285 10.39 19.20 -25.37
CA GLU A 285 10.16 19.31 -26.81
C GLU A 285 10.77 18.12 -27.57
N LYS A 286 11.97 17.66 -27.20
CA LYS A 286 12.57 16.43 -27.74
C LYS A 286 11.73 15.20 -27.41
N ALA A 287 11.26 15.10 -26.17
CA ALA A 287 10.36 14.01 -25.76
C ALA A 287 9.05 14.01 -26.56
N LEU A 288 8.44 15.18 -26.74
CA LEU A 288 7.22 15.35 -27.52
C LEU A 288 7.44 14.94 -28.98
N ALA A 289 8.55 15.35 -29.60
CA ALA A 289 8.87 15.00 -30.98
C ALA A 289 9.00 13.47 -31.18
N ILE A 290 9.65 12.77 -30.25
CA ILE A 290 9.76 11.29 -30.28
C ILE A 290 8.38 10.65 -30.12
N ARG A 291 7.58 11.10 -29.16
CA ARG A 291 6.23 10.58 -28.92
C ARG A 291 5.30 10.80 -30.11
N GLN A 292 5.40 11.95 -30.79
CA GLN A 292 4.63 12.24 -31.99
C GLN A 292 4.96 11.30 -33.16
N GLN A 293 6.19 10.79 -33.23
CA GLN A 293 6.62 9.85 -34.27
C GLN A 293 6.28 8.40 -33.94
N SER A 294 6.18 8.06 -32.65
CA SER A 294 6.05 6.67 -32.18
C SER A 294 4.67 6.28 -31.67
N LEU A 295 3.82 7.26 -31.31
CA LEU A 295 2.53 7.01 -30.68
C LEU A 295 1.36 7.53 -31.52
N PRO A 296 0.16 6.92 -31.40
CA PRO A 296 -1.07 7.47 -31.98
C PRO A 296 -1.34 8.90 -31.52
N LEU A 297 -1.99 9.71 -32.37
CA LEU A 297 -2.23 11.14 -32.11
C LEU A 297 -3.07 11.43 -30.85
N ASN A 298 -3.85 10.47 -30.37
CA ASN A 298 -4.67 10.56 -29.16
C ASN A 298 -4.02 9.87 -27.94
N HIS A 299 -2.77 9.40 -28.03
CA HIS A 299 -2.13 8.69 -26.94
C HIS A 299 -1.97 9.59 -25.69
N PRO A 300 -2.33 9.12 -24.48
CA PRO A 300 -2.25 9.92 -23.24
C PRO A 300 -0.88 10.57 -22.98
N ASP A 301 0.21 9.90 -23.31
CA ASP A 301 1.57 10.44 -23.14
C ASP A 301 1.85 11.72 -23.95
N LEU A 302 1.19 11.91 -25.09
CA LEU A 302 1.23 13.18 -25.80
C LEU A 302 0.58 14.28 -24.96
N GLY A 303 -0.57 13.98 -24.35
CA GLY A 303 -1.26 14.87 -23.42
C GLY A 303 -0.37 15.25 -22.22
N SER A 304 0.30 14.28 -21.63
CA SER A 304 1.29 14.50 -20.56
C SER A 304 2.41 15.44 -21.01
N SER A 305 3.01 15.21 -22.18
CA SER A 305 4.03 16.10 -22.76
C SER A 305 3.54 17.54 -22.94
N TYR A 306 2.37 17.73 -23.55
CA TYR A 306 1.80 19.06 -23.74
C TYR A 306 1.54 19.75 -22.39
N ASN A 307 1.03 19.02 -21.39
CA ASN A 307 0.80 19.57 -20.07
C ASN A 307 2.12 19.99 -19.38
N SER A 308 3.17 19.18 -19.43
CA SER A 308 4.48 19.53 -18.87
C SER A 308 5.07 20.78 -19.52
N ILE A 309 4.99 20.92 -20.85
CA ILE A 309 5.44 22.14 -21.54
C ILE A 309 4.58 23.35 -21.13
N GLY A 310 3.27 23.16 -20.98
CA GLY A 310 2.36 24.19 -20.50
C GLY A 310 2.74 24.70 -19.10
N LEU A 311 3.10 23.80 -18.20
CA LEU A 311 3.56 24.11 -16.84
C LEU A 311 4.83 24.94 -16.86
N VAL A 312 5.82 24.57 -17.67
CA VAL A 312 7.06 25.36 -17.77
C VAL A 312 6.78 26.77 -18.31
N TYR A 313 5.92 26.92 -19.32
CA TYR A 313 5.52 28.25 -19.81
C TYR A 313 4.76 29.07 -18.77
N GLU A 314 3.93 28.42 -17.93
CA GLU A 314 3.25 29.07 -16.81
C GLU A 314 4.25 29.57 -15.77
N ASN A 315 5.24 28.75 -15.41
CA ASN A 315 6.31 29.11 -14.48
C ASN A 315 7.16 30.29 -15.00
N MET A 316 7.35 30.38 -16.32
CA MET A 316 8.00 31.50 -16.99
C MET A 316 7.11 32.76 -17.13
N GLY A 317 5.85 32.71 -16.72
CA GLY A 317 4.90 33.82 -16.85
C GLY A 317 4.29 33.99 -18.26
N ASN A 318 4.55 33.06 -19.18
CA ASN A 318 3.97 33.10 -20.53
C ASN A 318 2.60 32.40 -20.57
N TYR A 319 1.60 33.06 -19.97
CA TYR A 319 0.28 32.47 -19.76
C TYR A 319 -0.48 32.16 -21.06
N LEU A 320 -0.26 32.92 -22.13
CA LEU A 320 -0.88 32.65 -23.43
C LEU A 320 -0.36 31.34 -24.05
N LYS A 321 0.96 31.10 -24.00
CA LYS A 321 1.52 29.83 -24.45
C LYS A 321 1.10 28.69 -23.52
N ALA A 322 1.19 28.87 -22.20
CA ALA A 322 0.75 27.86 -21.25
C ALA A 322 -0.69 27.39 -21.53
N ARG A 323 -1.61 28.33 -21.79
CA ARG A 323 -3.00 28.02 -22.15
C ARG A 323 -3.10 27.14 -23.39
N SER A 324 -2.41 27.47 -24.49
CA SER A 324 -2.52 26.68 -25.72
C SER A 324 -2.01 25.25 -25.54
N PHE A 325 -0.95 25.07 -24.75
CA PHE A 325 -0.41 23.76 -24.40
C PHE A 325 -1.37 22.96 -23.50
N TYR A 326 -1.95 23.57 -22.47
CA TYR A 326 -2.97 22.93 -21.64
C TYR A 326 -4.24 22.56 -22.41
N GLU A 327 -4.71 23.42 -23.31
CA GLU A 327 -5.86 23.12 -24.19
C GLU A 327 -5.60 21.86 -25.02
N ARG A 328 -4.39 21.72 -25.57
CA ARG A 328 -4.01 20.53 -26.33
C ARG A 328 -3.94 19.27 -25.48
N ALA A 329 -3.41 19.37 -24.26
CA ALA A 329 -3.35 18.26 -23.31
C ALA A 329 -4.75 17.75 -22.95
N VAL A 330 -5.67 18.67 -22.60
CA VAL A 330 -7.07 18.34 -22.25
C VAL A 330 -7.80 17.74 -23.46
N GLN A 331 -7.59 18.28 -24.66
CA GLN A 331 -8.21 17.74 -25.88
C GLN A 331 -7.81 16.28 -26.12
N ILE A 332 -6.52 15.95 -25.97
CA ILE A 332 -6.04 14.57 -26.12
C ILE A 332 -6.63 13.69 -25.02
N GLY A 333 -6.56 14.11 -23.75
CA GLY A 333 -7.09 13.35 -22.63
C GLY A 333 -8.59 13.07 -22.73
N GLN A 334 -9.39 14.00 -23.25
CA GLN A 334 -10.82 13.79 -23.50
C GLN A 334 -11.11 12.70 -24.55
N GLN A 335 -10.17 12.45 -25.47
CA GLN A 335 -10.34 11.44 -26.52
C GLN A 335 -9.87 10.04 -26.10
N SER A 336 -9.03 9.94 -25.06
CA SER A 336 -8.35 8.67 -24.71
C SER A 336 -8.48 8.24 -23.26
N LEU A 337 -8.91 9.11 -22.34
CA LEU A 337 -9.04 8.80 -20.92
C LEU A 337 -10.50 8.86 -20.47
N ALA A 338 -10.84 8.06 -19.45
CA ALA A 338 -12.12 8.16 -18.77
C ALA A 338 -12.31 9.56 -18.17
N ALA A 339 -13.56 10.02 -18.07
CA ALA A 339 -13.87 11.38 -17.62
C ALA A 339 -13.39 11.70 -16.19
N ASN A 340 -13.28 10.67 -15.34
CA ASN A 340 -12.79 10.69 -13.96
C ASN A 340 -11.31 10.29 -13.81
N HIS A 341 -10.56 10.25 -14.91
CA HIS A 341 -9.15 9.89 -14.85
C HIS A 341 -8.34 11.01 -14.16
N PRO A 342 -7.52 10.71 -13.13
CA PRO A 342 -6.81 11.74 -12.34
C PRO A 342 -5.99 12.73 -13.18
N ASN A 343 -5.26 12.24 -14.18
CA ASN A 343 -4.49 13.11 -15.09
C ASN A 343 -5.38 14.11 -15.84
N LEU A 344 -6.55 13.68 -16.35
CA LEU A 344 -7.45 14.56 -17.09
C LEU A 344 -8.05 15.63 -16.18
N GLU A 345 -8.39 15.28 -14.93
CA GLU A 345 -8.85 16.24 -13.93
C GLU A 345 -7.76 17.28 -13.63
N GLN A 346 -6.51 16.85 -13.44
CA GLN A 346 -5.39 17.75 -13.19
C GLN A 346 -5.13 18.69 -14.39
N TRP A 347 -5.15 18.18 -15.62
CA TRP A 347 -4.95 19.01 -16.82
C TRP A 347 -6.07 20.05 -16.98
N ARG A 348 -7.32 19.69 -16.69
CA ARG A 348 -8.45 20.63 -16.67
C ARG A 348 -8.26 21.72 -15.62
N LYS A 349 -7.84 21.34 -14.41
CA LYS A 349 -7.53 22.29 -13.34
C LYS A 349 -6.43 23.27 -13.74
N ASN A 350 -5.35 22.79 -14.38
CA ASN A 350 -4.29 23.64 -14.91
C ASN A 350 -4.84 24.64 -15.96
N LEU A 351 -5.67 24.16 -16.88
CA LEU A 351 -6.32 24.99 -17.88
C LEU A 351 -7.27 26.04 -17.27
N GLU A 352 -8.03 25.68 -16.24
CA GLU A 352 -8.90 26.63 -15.54
C GLU A 352 -8.10 27.68 -14.78
N ASN A 353 -7.03 27.28 -14.11
CA ASN A 353 -6.17 28.19 -13.37
C ASN A 353 -5.50 29.20 -14.31
N ILE A 354 -4.97 28.76 -15.45
CA ILE A 354 -4.34 29.69 -16.41
C ILE A 354 -5.36 30.66 -17.01
N LYS A 355 -6.61 30.23 -17.24
CA LYS A 355 -7.69 31.09 -17.73
C LYS A 355 -8.06 32.20 -16.75
N LYS A 356 -7.85 32.00 -15.45
CA LYS A 356 -8.06 33.03 -14.41
C LYS A 356 -6.90 34.04 -14.32
N LYS A 357 -5.72 33.68 -14.84
CA LYS A 357 -4.52 34.54 -14.86
C LYS A 357 -4.41 35.41 -16.12
N LEU A 358 -5.27 35.16 -17.12
CA LEU A 358 -5.42 35.92 -18.36
C LEU A 358 -6.62 36.86 -18.23
#